data_AF-M5UHM1-F1
#
_entry.id   AF-M5UHM1-F1
#
_cell.length_a   1.000
_cell.length_b   1.000
_cell.length_c   1.000
_cell.angle_alpha   90.00
_cell.angle_beta   90.00
_cell.angle_gamma   90.00
#
_symmetry.space_group_name_H-M   'P 1'
#
loop_
_entity.id
_entity.type
_entity.pdbx_description
1 polymer ?
#
loop_
_entity_poly.entity_id
_entity_poly.type
_entity_poly.pdbx_seq_one_letter_code
_entity_poly.pdbx_strand_id
1 'polypeptide(L)'
;MKEIIINLQGDLDFKLGEALLSKLEELSEFPRKVLLDASGLKSATPEGISMLNRLPQRFSESKFAICSVPTEISAQNEKEIPVFEDRESAKSYLIGIDSAERFPDNAPVLINCPICFHLLKVQNFGNHGCPACHAKFFVTKDLRTSAFERLL
;
A
#
# COMPACT_ATOMS: atom_id res chain seq x y z
N MET A 1 4.84 4.96 5.13
CA MET A 1 4.19 6.09 4.39
C MET A 1 3.20 6.78 5.30
N LYS A 2 2.93 8.10 5.14
CA LYS A 2 1.88 8.77 5.92
C LYS A 2 0.50 8.41 5.37
N GLU A 3 -0.46 8.23 6.27
CA GLU A 3 -1.87 7.98 5.94
C GLU A 3 -2.61 9.31 5.75
N ILE A 4 -3.50 9.34 4.76
CA ILE A 4 -4.49 10.40 4.58
C ILE A 4 -5.83 9.78 4.20
N ILE A 5 -6.89 10.40 4.68
CA ILE A 5 -8.25 10.05 4.32
C ILE A 5 -8.90 11.25 3.65
N ILE A 6 -9.48 11.03 2.48
CA ILE A 6 -10.19 12.05 1.71
C ILE A 6 -11.64 11.60 1.58
N ASN A 7 -12.55 12.37 2.16
CA ASN A 7 -13.99 12.12 2.03
C ASN A 7 -14.47 12.76 0.72
N LEU A 8 -15.01 11.95 -0.18
CA LEU A 8 -15.59 12.38 -1.44
C LEU A 8 -17.07 12.71 -1.19
N GLN A 9 -17.53 13.86 -1.69
CA GLN A 9 -18.88 14.35 -1.49
C GLN A 9 -19.48 14.91 -2.77
N GLY A 10 -20.75 14.62 -3.01
CA GLY A 10 -21.49 15.11 -4.18
C GLY A 10 -21.35 14.18 -5.38
N ASP A 11 -21.16 14.75 -6.56
CA ASP A 11 -21.06 13.99 -7.80
C ASP A 11 -19.58 13.83 -8.18
N LEU A 12 -19.16 12.60 -8.48
CA LEU A 12 -17.83 12.34 -9.02
C LEU A 12 -17.80 12.72 -10.51
N ASP A 13 -17.64 14.00 -10.75
CA ASP A 13 -17.51 14.63 -12.06
C ASP A 13 -16.08 15.15 -12.30
N PHE A 14 -15.88 15.84 -13.42
CA PHE A 14 -14.60 16.47 -13.75
C PHE A 14 -14.12 17.46 -12.66
N LYS A 15 -15.02 18.22 -12.04
CA LYS A 15 -14.65 19.23 -11.04
C LYS A 15 -14.15 18.58 -9.75
N LEU A 16 -14.85 17.56 -9.27
CA LEU A 16 -14.41 16.81 -8.10
C LEU A 16 -13.11 16.06 -8.39
N GLY A 17 -12.98 15.49 -9.59
CA GLY A 17 -11.76 14.83 -10.05
C GLY A 17 -10.54 15.76 -10.07
N GLU A 18 -10.67 16.96 -10.64
CA GLU A 18 -9.60 17.96 -10.66
C GLU A 18 -9.23 18.42 -9.24
N ALA A 19 -10.24 18.70 -8.40
CA ALA A 19 -9.99 19.11 -7.01
C ALA A 19 -9.27 18.02 -6.21
N LEU A 20 -9.61 16.75 -6.43
CA LEU A 20 -8.92 15.61 -5.83
C LEU A 20 -7.46 15.55 -6.31
N LEU A 21 -7.23 15.72 -7.62
CA LEU A 21 -5.90 15.71 -8.19
C LEU A 21 -5.02 16.82 -7.63
N SER A 22 -5.48 18.07 -7.65
CA SER A 22 -4.73 19.22 -7.11
C SER A 22 -4.37 19.00 -5.63
N LYS A 23 -5.30 18.47 -4.83
CA LYS A 23 -5.03 18.18 -3.42
C LYS A 23 -3.97 17.10 -3.22
N LEU A 24 -3.93 16.09 -4.09
CA LEU A 24 -2.90 15.06 -4.04
C LEU A 24 -1.54 15.60 -4.50
N GLU A 25 -1.51 16.50 -5.48
CA GLU A 25 -0.31 17.19 -5.94
C GLU A 25 0.29 18.10 -4.85
N GLU A 26 -0.53 18.83 -4.09
CA GLU A 26 -0.08 19.59 -2.91
C GLU A 26 0.57 18.70 -1.83
N LEU A 27 0.19 17.42 -1.78
CA LEU A 27 0.66 16.46 -0.78
C LEU A 27 1.79 15.54 -1.29
N SER A 28 2.25 15.77 -2.53
CA SER A 28 3.12 14.88 -3.30
C SER A 28 4.59 14.87 -2.89
N GLU A 29 5.01 15.71 -1.94
CA GLU A 29 6.40 15.70 -1.41
C GLU A 29 6.85 14.31 -0.94
N PHE A 30 5.92 13.46 -0.49
CA PHE A 30 6.21 12.10 -0.05
C PHE A 30 5.11 11.13 -0.48
N PRO A 31 5.43 9.85 -0.76
CA PRO A 31 4.44 8.81 -1.01
C PRO A 31 3.45 8.62 0.16
N ARG A 32 2.18 8.42 -0.17
CA ARG A 32 1.07 8.39 0.80
C ARG A 32 0.26 7.11 0.68
N LYS A 33 -0.36 6.73 1.80
CA LYS A 33 -1.49 5.79 1.81
C LYS A 33 -2.77 6.61 1.83
N VAL A 34 -3.53 6.55 0.74
CA VAL A 34 -4.70 7.40 0.51
C VAL A 34 -5.95 6.52 0.56
N LEU A 35 -6.80 6.77 1.56
CA LEU A 35 -8.14 6.20 1.63
C LEU A 35 -9.13 7.21 1.06
N LEU A 36 -9.85 6.82 0.02
CA LEU A 36 -10.93 7.60 -0.57
C LEU A 36 -12.26 7.09 -0.01
N ASP A 37 -12.91 7.89 0.83
CA ASP A 37 -14.20 7.54 1.43
C ASP A 37 -15.33 8.06 0.52
N ALA A 38 -16.00 7.14 -0.17
CA ALA A 38 -17.04 7.44 -1.16
C ALA A 38 -18.46 7.50 -0.58
N SER A 39 -18.61 7.40 0.75
CA SER A 39 -19.92 7.42 1.41
C SER A 39 -20.75 8.69 1.15
N GLY A 40 -20.09 9.80 0.80
CA GLY A 40 -20.74 11.06 0.46
C GLY A 40 -21.06 11.23 -1.04
N LEU A 41 -20.72 10.26 -1.90
CA LEU A 41 -21.01 10.35 -3.33
C LEU A 41 -22.47 10.01 -3.62
N LYS A 42 -23.06 10.76 -4.56
CA LYS A 42 -24.43 10.59 -5.05
C LYS A 42 -24.47 9.96 -6.43
N SER A 43 -23.53 10.33 -7.29
CA SER A 43 -23.41 9.82 -8.66
C SER A 43 -21.95 9.92 -9.13
N ALA A 44 -21.65 9.32 -10.27
CA ALA A 44 -20.36 9.45 -10.93
C ALA A 44 -20.54 9.56 -12.44
N THR A 45 -19.75 10.42 -13.08
CA THR A 45 -19.66 10.49 -14.53
C THR A 45 -18.48 9.64 -15.03
N PRO A 46 -18.50 9.19 -16.30
CA PRO A 46 -17.38 8.45 -16.88
C PRO A 46 -16.05 9.21 -16.78
N GLU A 47 -16.09 10.53 -16.92
CA GLU A 47 -14.91 11.40 -16.80
C GLU A 47 -14.35 11.36 -15.38
N GLY A 48 -15.20 11.54 -14.36
CA GLY A 48 -14.77 11.48 -12.96
C GLY A 48 -14.19 10.12 -12.56
N ILE A 49 -14.78 9.02 -13.07
CA ILE A 49 -14.25 7.66 -12.89
C ILE A 49 -12.90 7.50 -13.57
N SER A 50 -12.76 7.99 -14.81
CA SER A 50 -11.49 7.92 -15.56
C SER A 50 -10.37 8.65 -14.83
N MET A 51 -10.66 9.81 -14.24
CA MET A 51 -9.69 10.56 -13.44
C MET A 51 -9.27 9.78 -12.20
N LEU A 52 -10.22 9.18 -11.48
CA LEU A 52 -9.95 8.38 -10.29
C LEU A 52 -9.08 7.16 -10.61
N ASN A 53 -9.34 6.48 -11.73
CA ASN A 53 -8.56 5.33 -12.17
C ASN A 53 -7.14 5.66 -12.60
N ARG A 54 -6.85 6.90 -12.97
CA ARG A 54 -5.49 7.34 -13.33
C ARG A 54 -4.61 7.67 -12.12
N LEU A 55 -5.18 7.73 -10.91
CA LEU A 55 -4.42 8.08 -9.70
C LEU A 55 -3.22 7.13 -9.43
N PRO A 56 -3.34 5.79 -9.57
CA PRO A 56 -2.20 4.90 -9.34
C PRO A 56 -1.09 5.10 -10.37
N GLN A 57 -1.43 5.49 -11.60
CA GLN A 57 -0.44 5.78 -12.65
C GLN A 57 0.25 7.11 -12.40
N ARG A 58 -0.51 8.12 -11.98
CA ARG A 58 -0.02 9.48 -11.70
C ARG A 58 0.83 9.55 -10.43
N PHE A 59 0.47 8.75 -9.42
CA PHE A 59 1.12 8.69 -8.11
C PHE A 59 1.58 7.25 -7.81
N SER A 60 2.45 6.71 -8.65
CA SER A 60 2.88 5.30 -8.64
C SER A 60 3.49 4.80 -7.33
N GLU A 61 4.12 5.69 -6.56
CA GLU A 61 4.68 5.34 -5.25
C GLU A 61 3.64 5.37 -4.11
N SER A 62 2.50 6.03 -4.33
CA SER A 62 1.41 6.08 -3.37
C SER A 62 0.50 4.85 -3.49
N LYS A 63 -0.20 4.54 -2.40
CA LYS A 63 -1.15 3.41 -2.33
C LYS A 63 -2.54 3.96 -2.11
N PHE A 64 -3.51 3.41 -2.85
CA PHE A 64 -4.89 3.87 -2.85
C PHE A 64 -5.82 2.74 -2.44
N ALA A 65 -6.89 3.09 -1.73
CA ALA A 65 -8.04 2.24 -1.49
C ALA A 65 -9.29 3.10 -1.44
N ILE A 66 -10.43 2.55 -1.85
CA ILE A 66 -11.73 3.24 -1.78
C ILE A 66 -12.64 2.45 -0.85
N CYS A 67 -13.43 3.12 -0.03
CA CYS A 67 -14.51 2.48 0.73
C CYS A 67 -15.87 3.07 0.41
N SER A 68 -16.93 2.31 0.70
CA SER A 68 -18.32 2.78 0.68
C SER A 68 -18.76 3.34 -0.68
N VAL A 69 -18.33 2.68 -1.76
CA VAL A 69 -18.71 3.05 -3.14
C VAL A 69 -20.17 2.63 -3.39
N PRO A 70 -21.05 3.55 -3.79
CA PRO A 70 -22.41 3.22 -4.21
C PRO A 70 -22.44 2.15 -5.31
N THR A 71 -23.41 1.24 -5.23
CA THR A 71 -23.51 0.08 -6.13
C THR A 71 -23.56 0.50 -7.61
N GLU A 72 -24.17 1.65 -7.93
CA GLU A 72 -24.24 2.16 -9.31
C GLU A 72 -22.85 2.53 -9.88
N ILE A 73 -21.91 2.95 -9.02
CA ILE A 73 -20.56 3.40 -9.39
C ILE A 73 -19.58 2.22 -9.46
N SER A 74 -19.87 1.14 -8.74
CA SER A 74 -18.96 -0.02 -8.67
C SER A 74 -18.90 -0.85 -9.95
N ALA A 75 -19.95 -0.80 -10.78
CA ALA A 75 -20.07 -1.61 -12.01
C ALA A 75 -19.29 -1.07 -13.23
N GLN A 76 -18.86 0.19 -13.22
CA GLN A 76 -18.30 0.87 -14.40
C GLN A 76 -16.76 0.84 -14.48
N ASN A 77 -16.13 -0.04 -13.73
CA ASN A 77 -14.80 0.27 -13.22
C ASN A 77 -13.84 -0.91 -13.46
N GLU A 78 -12.98 -0.77 -14.47
CA GLU A 78 -11.81 -1.61 -14.71
C GLU A 78 -10.73 -1.26 -13.65
N LYS A 79 -10.96 -1.65 -12.38
CA LYS A 79 -10.27 -0.99 -11.25
C LYS A 79 -8.83 -1.47 -11.07
N GLU A 80 -7.88 -0.55 -11.20
CA GLU A 80 -6.54 -0.64 -10.59
C GLU A 80 -6.57 -0.34 -9.07
N ILE A 81 -7.62 0.35 -8.57
CA ILE A 81 -7.76 0.69 -7.15
C ILE A 81 -8.72 -0.28 -6.43
N PRO A 82 -8.27 -0.96 -5.36
CA PRO A 82 -9.12 -1.87 -4.60
C PRO A 82 -10.23 -1.13 -3.85
N VAL A 83 -11.41 -1.74 -3.83
CA VAL A 83 -12.63 -1.17 -3.24
C VAL A 83 -13.18 -2.08 -2.15
N PHE A 84 -13.59 -1.45 -1.06
CA PHE A 84 -14.04 -2.09 0.16
C PHE A 84 -15.41 -1.57 0.57
N GLU A 85 -16.12 -2.36 1.37
CA GLU A 85 -17.44 -1.98 1.89
C GLU A 85 -17.34 -0.83 2.89
N ASP A 86 -16.36 -0.90 3.77
CA ASP A 86 -16.21 -0.01 4.91
C ASP A 86 -14.79 0.56 5.05
N ARG A 87 -14.68 1.57 5.91
CA ARG A 87 -13.44 2.31 6.13
C ARG A 87 -12.38 1.49 6.86
N GLU A 88 -12.79 0.57 7.74
CA GLU A 88 -11.89 -0.26 8.53
C GLU A 88 -11.19 -1.29 7.67
N SER A 89 -11.91 -1.95 6.77
CA SER A 89 -11.33 -2.90 5.81
C SER A 89 -10.40 -2.22 4.80
N ALA A 90 -10.78 -1.06 4.25
CA ALA A 90 -9.90 -0.28 3.38
C ALA A 90 -8.62 0.18 4.10
N LYS A 91 -8.75 0.65 5.34
CA LYS A 91 -7.60 1.07 6.15
C LYS A 91 -6.70 -0.12 6.50
N SER A 92 -7.28 -1.25 6.86
CA SER A 92 -6.55 -2.49 7.14
C SER A 92 -5.77 -2.97 5.93
N TYR A 93 -6.32 -2.85 4.72
CA TYR A 93 -5.60 -3.10 3.48
C TYR A 93 -4.41 -2.16 3.29
N LEU A 94 -4.60 -0.84 3.40
CA LEU A 94 -3.54 0.15 3.24
C LEU A 94 -2.40 -0.01 4.26
N ILE A 95 -2.74 -0.36 5.50
CA ILE A 95 -1.76 -0.66 6.55
C ILE A 95 -1.07 -1.99 6.24
N GLY A 96 -1.85 -3.01 5.87
CA GLY A 96 -1.40 -4.35 5.53
C GLY A 96 -0.48 -4.42 4.32
N ILE A 97 -0.52 -3.44 3.40
CA ILE A 97 0.44 -3.35 2.29
C ILE A 97 1.88 -3.20 2.80
N ASP A 98 2.11 -2.49 3.91
CA ASP A 98 3.45 -2.43 4.53
C ASP A 98 3.79 -3.74 5.26
N SER A 99 2.78 -4.44 5.78
CA SER A 99 2.93 -5.78 6.38
C SER A 99 3.15 -6.89 5.34
N ALA A 100 2.96 -6.57 4.05
CA ALA A 100 3.19 -7.43 2.91
C ALA A 100 4.60 -7.26 2.33
N GLU A 101 5.61 -6.99 3.18
CA GLU A 101 7.01 -7.35 2.89
C GLU A 101 7.23 -8.88 2.98
N ARG A 102 6.26 -9.65 2.46
CA ARG A 102 6.40 -11.08 2.17
C ARG A 102 7.00 -11.19 0.78
N PHE A 103 7.78 -12.23 0.56
CA PHE A 103 8.32 -12.55 -0.76
C PHE A 103 7.19 -12.52 -1.82
N PRO A 104 7.46 -12.04 -3.05
CA PRO A 104 6.44 -11.92 -4.10
C PRO A 104 5.74 -13.22 -4.51
N ASP A 105 6.14 -14.36 -3.95
CA ASP A 105 5.34 -15.55 -3.83
C ASP A 105 5.49 -16.00 -2.38
N ASN A 106 4.46 -16.57 -1.72
CA ASN A 106 4.58 -17.21 -0.39
C ASN A 106 5.62 -18.36 -0.31
N ALA A 107 6.50 -18.48 -1.31
CA ALA A 107 7.66 -19.33 -1.35
C ALA A 107 8.66 -18.90 -0.26
N PRO A 108 8.92 -19.76 0.73
CA PRO A 108 9.94 -19.50 1.72
C PRO A 108 11.32 -19.50 1.06
N VAL A 109 12.11 -18.46 1.33
CA VAL A 109 13.47 -18.32 0.78
C VAL A 109 14.49 -18.85 1.77
N LEU A 110 15.51 -19.53 1.25
CA LEU A 110 16.63 -20.02 2.03
C LEU A 110 17.75 -18.97 2.05
N ILE A 111 18.19 -18.60 3.24
CA ILE A 111 19.29 -17.65 3.46
C ILE A 111 20.29 -18.23 4.45
N ASN A 112 21.55 -17.80 4.40
CA ASN A 112 22.56 -18.17 5.38
C ASN A 112 22.66 -17.09 6.47
N CYS A 113 22.77 -17.52 7.73
CA CYS A 113 23.14 -16.62 8.81
C CYS A 113 24.51 -15.99 8.50
N PRO A 114 24.67 -14.66 8.58
CA PRO A 114 25.95 -14.01 8.30
C PRO A 114 27.03 -14.28 9.35
N ILE A 115 26.66 -14.88 10.50
CA ILE A 115 27.57 -15.16 11.62
C ILE A 115 28.04 -16.62 11.64
N CYS A 116 27.12 -17.57 11.56
CA CYS A 116 27.44 -19.01 11.68
C CYS A 116 27.16 -19.83 10.42
N PHE A 117 26.72 -19.18 9.34
CA PHE A 117 26.36 -19.81 8.06
C PHE A 117 25.26 -20.88 8.11
N HIS A 118 24.59 -21.05 9.26
CA HIS A 118 23.41 -21.91 9.37
C HIS A 118 22.36 -21.50 8.34
N LEU A 119 21.77 -22.48 7.66
CA LEU A 119 20.76 -22.25 6.63
C LEU A 119 19.40 -22.03 7.29
N LEU A 120 18.76 -20.90 7.01
CA LEU A 120 17.46 -20.52 7.54
C LEU A 120 16.43 -20.41 6.42
N LYS A 121 15.20 -20.73 6.78
CA LYS A 121 14.03 -20.56 5.93
C LYS A 121 13.26 -19.33 6.41
N VAL A 122 13.26 -18.27 5.61
CA VAL A 122 12.59 -17.00 5.93
C VAL A 122 11.40 -16.75 5.01
N GLN A 123 10.43 -15.98 5.48
CA GLN A 123 9.20 -15.66 4.72
C GLN A 123 8.96 -14.15 4.54
N ASN A 124 9.80 -13.32 5.16
CA ASN A 124 9.71 -11.87 5.14
C ASN A 124 11.09 -11.22 5.19
N PHE A 125 11.16 -9.97 4.74
CA PHE A 125 12.35 -9.13 4.89
C PHE A 125 12.46 -8.57 6.32
N GLY A 126 13.59 -7.95 6.64
CA GLY A 126 13.78 -7.25 7.91
C GLY A 126 14.58 -8.02 8.95
N ASN A 127 14.18 -7.91 10.22
CA ASN A 127 14.94 -8.44 11.34
C ASN A 127 14.72 -9.94 11.55
N HIS A 128 15.81 -10.71 11.58
CA HIS A 128 15.81 -12.14 11.82
C HIS A 128 16.76 -12.53 12.95
N GLY A 129 16.42 -13.62 13.64
CA GLY A 129 17.24 -14.22 14.68
C GLY A 129 17.69 -15.62 14.25
N CYS A 130 18.97 -15.93 14.38
CA CYS A 130 19.46 -17.27 14.10
C CYS A 130 19.19 -18.21 15.28
N PRO A 131 18.48 -19.34 15.09
CA PRO A 131 18.23 -20.29 16.19
C PRO A 131 19.50 -21.04 16.61
N ALA A 132 20.51 -21.12 15.74
CA ALA A 132 21.74 -21.86 16.01
C ALA A 132 22.77 -21.05 16.82
N CYS A 133 22.93 -19.76 16.55
CA CYS A 133 23.92 -18.91 17.24
C CYS A 133 23.31 -17.73 18.00
N HIS A 134 21.98 -17.59 17.99
CA HIS A 134 21.22 -16.51 18.62
C HIS A 134 21.58 -15.09 18.13
N ALA A 135 22.35 -14.97 17.05
CA ALA A 135 22.67 -13.69 16.45
C ALA A 135 21.43 -13.05 15.81
N LYS A 136 21.28 -11.75 15.98
CA LYS A 136 20.31 -10.93 15.24
C LYS A 136 20.98 -10.40 13.98
N PHE A 137 20.26 -10.42 12.86
CA PHE A 137 20.73 -9.91 11.58
C PHE A 137 19.55 -9.37 10.75
N PHE A 138 19.84 -8.58 9.73
CA PHE A 138 18.86 -7.97 8.83
C PHE A 138 18.89 -8.64 7.46
N VAL A 139 17.73 -8.87 6.84
CA VAL A 139 17.57 -9.39 5.48
C VAL A 139 17.02 -8.29 4.59
N THR A 140 17.80 -7.88 3.59
CA THR A 140 17.42 -6.84 2.63
C THR A 140 16.52 -7.37 1.53
N LYS A 141 15.92 -6.46 0.75
CA LYS A 141 15.00 -6.78 -0.35
C LYS A 141 15.65 -7.57 -1.50
N ASP A 142 16.96 -7.46 -1.65
CA ASP A 142 17.80 -8.23 -2.58
C ASP A 142 18.37 -9.52 -1.96
N LEU A 143 17.77 -10.01 -0.86
CA LEU A 143 18.13 -11.26 -0.16
C LEU A 143 19.53 -11.29 0.46
N ARG A 144 20.19 -10.14 0.62
CA ARG A 144 21.46 -10.07 1.34
C ARG A 144 21.22 -10.05 2.84
N THR A 145 22.13 -10.66 3.58
CA THR A 145 22.12 -10.64 5.04
C THR A 145 23.18 -9.68 5.56
N SER A 146 22.81 -8.85 6.54
CA SER A 146 23.72 -7.91 7.20
C SER A 146 23.67 -8.14 8.70
N ALA A 147 24.85 -8.32 9.32
CA ALA A 147 24.95 -8.42 10.76
C ALA A 147 24.78 -7.03 11.40
N PHE A 148 24.13 -6.96 12.56
CA PHE A 148 24.18 -5.74 13.37
C PHE A 148 25.58 -5.59 13.94
N GLU A 149 26.32 -4.58 13.47
CA GLU A 149 27.54 -4.16 14.16
C GLU A 149 27.14 -3.57 15.51
N ARG A 150 27.70 -4.15 16.59
CA ARG A 150 27.66 -3.50 17.90
C ARG A 150 28.69 -2.38 17.87
N LEU A 151 28.24 -1.14 17.89
CA LEU A 151 29.10 -0.03 18.29
C LEU A 151 29.48 -0.27 19.76
N LEU A 152 30.77 -0.55 19.99
CA LEU A 152 31.38 -0.64 21.33
C LEU A 152 31.78 0.76 21.81
#